data_AF-A0A934WSE3-F1
#
_entry.id   AF-A0A934WSE3-F1
#
_cell.length_a   1.000
_cell.length_b   1.000
_cell.length_c   1.000
_cell.angle_alpha   90.00
_cell.angle_beta   90.00
_cell.angle_gamma   90.00
#
_symmetry.space_group_name_H-M   'P 1'
#
loop_
_entity.id
_entity.type
_entity.pdbx_description
1 polymer ?
#
loop_
_entity_poly.entity_id
_entity_poly.type
_entity_poly.pdbx_seq_one_letter_code
_entity_poly.pdbx_strand_id
1 'polypeptide(L)'
;MWMSIQEPYLLIVRHDDFFPDPRREDENFGTMICFHRRYSLGDEHGYKNSDELIKDLYIKAAGGGEQGEQKYEDLMDRFDVWPVTLQQIQAKNQELMSEIEKAYVVLPVYLLDHSGLSVSTHSFNDPWDSGQTGIIFASLDKVREEYDVETVTPEIRSKAEDLLRGEVEQYDAYLNGECYGYELYKSGEVVDSCWGFTGAFDKACEDIVDYLPDGCRGMIKDLSEVNDAPSVIQTLMKHARIQAAQAEKDHNREPQQKSLEAVLS
;
A
#
# COMPACT_ATOMS: atom_id res chain seq x y z
N MET A 1 -11.96 12.08 -10.67
CA MET A 1 -11.83 10.89 -11.56
C MET A 1 -11.18 11.32 -12.86
N TRP A 2 -10.55 10.39 -13.56
CA TRP A 2 -9.83 10.66 -14.81
C TRP A 2 -10.38 9.78 -15.93
N MET A 3 -10.38 10.31 -17.16
CA MET A 3 -10.78 9.54 -18.33
C MET A 3 -9.97 9.86 -19.57
N SER A 4 -9.92 8.87 -20.46
CA SER A 4 -9.33 8.97 -21.79
C SER A 4 -10.20 8.20 -22.79
N ILE A 5 -10.27 8.69 -24.03
CA ILE A 5 -11.10 8.14 -25.10
C ILE A 5 -10.21 7.81 -26.28
N GLN A 6 -10.28 6.56 -26.73
CA GLN A 6 -9.64 6.08 -27.95
C GLN A 6 -10.63 5.12 -28.61
N GLU A 7 -11.51 5.64 -29.48
CA GLU A 7 -12.62 4.85 -30.04
C GLU A 7 -12.14 3.48 -30.57
N PRO A 8 -12.83 2.37 -30.24
CA PRO A 8 -14.13 2.30 -29.54
C PRO A 8 -14.03 2.28 -27.99
N TYR A 9 -12.87 2.59 -27.43
CA TYR A 9 -12.58 2.46 -26.00
C TYR A 9 -12.75 3.75 -25.20
N LEU A 10 -13.18 3.59 -23.95
CA LEU A 10 -13.21 4.62 -22.91
C LEU A 10 -12.54 4.03 -21.66
N LEU A 11 -11.43 4.63 -21.23
CA LEU A 11 -10.75 4.29 -19.99
C LEU A 11 -11.19 5.28 -18.93
N ILE A 12 -11.58 4.77 -17.76
CA ILE A 12 -11.88 5.59 -16.59
C ILE A 12 -11.03 5.09 -15.42
N VAL A 13 -10.31 5.99 -14.77
CA VAL A 13 -9.56 5.75 -13.53
C VAL A 13 -10.22 6.55 -12.41
N ARG A 14 -10.45 5.92 -11.25
CA ARG A 14 -11.09 6.56 -10.09
C ARG A 14 -10.35 6.21 -8.82
N HIS A 15 -10.58 7.02 -7.79
CA HIS A 15 -10.27 6.59 -6.43
C HIS A 15 -11.12 5.36 -6.08
N ASP A 16 -10.52 4.47 -5.32
CA ASP A 16 -11.21 3.37 -4.66
C ASP A 16 -11.69 3.83 -3.29
N ASP A 17 -12.92 4.33 -3.25
CA ASP A 17 -13.56 4.78 -2.00
C ASP A 17 -13.89 3.62 -1.03
N PHE A 18 -13.70 2.37 -1.46
CA PHE A 18 -14.00 1.16 -0.69
C PHE A 18 -12.75 0.33 -0.39
N PHE A 19 -11.56 0.89 -0.56
CA PHE A 19 -10.32 0.19 -0.28
C PHE A 19 -10.27 -0.20 1.22
N PRO A 20 -10.12 -1.51 1.53
CA PRO A 20 -10.08 -1.97 2.92
C PRO A 20 -8.82 -1.48 3.64
N ASP A 21 -8.88 -1.32 4.96
CA ASP A 21 -7.68 -1.01 5.75
C ASP A 21 -6.69 -2.19 5.65
N PRO A 22 -5.51 -2.01 5.01
CA PRO A 22 -4.58 -3.12 4.79
C PRO A 22 -4.00 -3.66 6.10
N ARG A 23 -4.08 -2.92 7.22
CA ARG A 23 -3.66 -3.42 8.54
C ARG A 23 -4.76 -4.18 9.29
N ARG A 24 -5.96 -4.28 8.71
CA ARG A 24 -7.10 -5.02 9.28
C ARG A 24 -7.47 -6.23 8.45
N GLU A 25 -7.45 -6.10 7.13
CA GLU A 25 -8.02 -7.09 6.22
C GLU A 25 -6.95 -7.93 5.50
N ASP A 26 -5.71 -7.45 5.39
CA ASP A 26 -4.63 -8.17 4.67
C ASP A 26 -3.82 -9.07 5.60
N GLU A 27 -3.32 -10.19 5.04
CA GLU A 27 -2.28 -11.01 5.67
C GLU A 27 -0.91 -10.35 5.49
N ASN A 28 -0.48 -9.62 6.52
CA ASN A 28 0.79 -8.89 6.48
C ASN A 28 1.98 -9.77 6.91
N PHE A 29 3.14 -9.57 6.28
CA PHE A 29 4.43 -10.08 6.68
C PHE A 29 4.93 -9.41 7.98
N GLY A 30 4.81 -8.10 8.10
CA GLY A 30 5.18 -7.35 9.30
C GLY A 30 4.07 -7.24 10.33
N THR A 31 4.46 -7.04 11.59
CA THR A 31 3.57 -6.53 12.65
C THR A 31 3.92 -5.07 12.91
N MET A 32 2.97 -4.16 12.67
CA MET A 32 3.15 -2.72 12.80
C MET A 32 2.43 -2.20 14.05
N ILE A 33 3.17 -1.81 15.07
CA ILE A 33 2.61 -1.33 16.34
C ILE A 33 2.93 0.15 16.52
N CYS A 34 1.88 0.96 16.70
CA CYS A 34 1.99 2.41 16.81
C CYS A 34 1.27 2.93 18.06
N PHE A 35 1.89 3.89 18.74
CA PHE A 35 1.37 4.59 19.90
C PHE A 35 1.15 6.05 19.55
N HIS A 36 -0.11 6.45 19.34
CA HIS A 36 -0.46 7.84 19.09
C HIS A 36 -1.69 8.26 19.89
N ARG A 37 -1.71 9.51 20.37
CA ARG A 37 -2.79 10.02 21.24
C ARG A 37 -4.08 10.37 20.49
N ARG A 38 -4.01 10.64 19.18
CA ARG A 38 -5.16 11.07 18.36
C ARG A 38 -5.67 10.01 17.40
N TYR A 39 -4.81 9.07 17.02
CA TYR A 39 -5.05 8.16 15.91
C TYR A 39 -4.76 6.74 16.37
N SER A 40 -5.58 5.79 15.90
CA SER A 40 -5.32 4.36 16.03
C SER A 40 -4.63 3.91 14.75
N LEU A 41 -3.32 3.74 14.79
CA LEU A 41 -2.48 3.44 13.63
C LEU A 41 -1.90 2.04 13.72
N GLY A 42 -1.65 1.41 12.57
CA GLY A 42 -1.08 0.07 12.50
C GLY A 42 -2.03 -1.01 13.00
N ASP A 43 -1.47 -2.13 13.40
CA ASP A 43 -2.21 -3.31 13.86
C ASP A 43 -2.87 -3.09 15.21
N GLU A 44 -3.90 -3.88 15.47
CA GLU A 44 -4.53 -3.93 16.79
C GLU A 44 -3.61 -4.66 17.77
N HIS A 45 -3.46 -4.10 18.96
CA HIS A 45 -2.59 -4.68 19.98
C HIS A 45 -3.05 -4.37 21.40
N GLY A 46 -2.56 -5.17 22.35
CA GLY A 46 -2.85 -5.03 23.78
C GLY A 46 -1.84 -4.19 24.57
N TYR A 47 -0.72 -3.77 23.96
CA TYR A 47 0.33 -3.00 24.66
C TYR A 47 -0.17 -1.62 25.09
N LYS A 48 0.15 -1.22 26.32
CA LYS A 48 -0.24 0.08 26.89
C LYS A 48 0.65 1.22 26.40
N ASN A 49 1.91 0.93 26.13
CA ASN A 49 2.92 1.88 25.69
C ASN A 49 4.09 1.16 24.99
N SER A 50 4.97 1.97 24.41
CA SER A 50 6.16 1.47 23.70
C SER A 50 7.10 0.66 24.60
N ASP A 51 7.27 1.04 25.87
CA ASP A 51 8.17 0.33 26.78
C ASP A 51 7.71 -1.12 27.03
N GLU A 52 6.40 -1.36 27.11
CA GLU A 52 5.82 -2.70 27.25
C GLU A 52 6.08 -3.57 26.01
N LEU A 53 5.90 -3.00 24.81
CA LEU A 53 6.23 -3.68 23.55
C LEU A 53 7.72 -4.01 23.47
N ILE A 54 8.59 -3.04 23.74
CA ILE A 54 10.04 -3.23 23.68
C ILE A 54 10.51 -4.24 24.72
N LYS A 55 9.95 -4.25 25.94
CA LYS A 55 10.23 -5.27 26.95
C LYS A 55 9.85 -6.67 26.45
N ASP A 56 8.65 -6.82 25.88
CA ASP A 56 8.18 -8.12 25.37
C ASP A 56 9.08 -8.65 24.24
N LEU A 57 9.41 -7.82 23.24
CA LEU A 57 10.31 -8.19 22.16
C LEU A 57 11.71 -8.54 22.67
N TYR A 58 12.23 -7.76 23.63
CA TYR A 58 13.53 -8.03 24.25
C TYR A 58 13.54 -9.37 24.97
N ILE A 59 12.54 -9.64 25.82
CA ILE A 59 12.46 -10.90 26.58
C ILE A 59 12.43 -12.09 25.62
N LYS A 60 11.62 -12.02 24.56
CA LYS A 60 11.54 -13.05 23.52
C LYS A 60 12.88 -13.27 22.82
N ALA A 61 13.56 -12.19 22.43
CA ALA A 61 14.88 -12.25 21.80
C ALA A 61 15.96 -12.80 22.75
N ALA A 62 15.86 -12.50 24.05
CA ALA A 62 16.85 -12.83 25.06
C ALA A 62 16.74 -14.28 25.62
N GLY A 63 15.90 -15.13 25.01
CA GLY A 63 15.70 -16.53 25.40
C GLY A 63 14.32 -16.85 25.98
N GLY A 64 13.46 -15.85 26.14
CA GLY A 64 12.10 -16.01 26.67
C GLY A 64 12.04 -16.39 28.16
N GLY A 65 10.81 -16.40 28.69
CA GLY A 65 10.51 -16.82 30.05
C GLY A 65 11.35 -16.11 31.12
N GLU A 66 11.63 -16.81 32.22
CA GLU A 66 12.39 -16.29 33.37
C GLU A 66 13.81 -15.86 32.99
N GLN A 67 14.44 -16.52 32.01
CA GLN A 67 15.79 -16.15 31.56
C GLN A 67 15.79 -14.78 30.87
N GLY A 68 14.84 -14.55 29.95
CA GLY A 68 14.70 -13.27 29.27
C GLY A 68 14.32 -12.16 30.24
N GLU A 69 13.44 -12.45 31.21
CA GLU A 69 13.07 -11.53 32.28
C GLU A 69 14.29 -11.12 33.12
N GLN A 70 15.07 -12.08 33.63
CA GLN A 70 16.26 -11.77 34.43
C GLN A 70 17.26 -10.90 33.66
N LYS A 71 17.50 -11.19 32.38
CA LYS A 71 18.39 -10.37 31.54
C LYS A 71 17.87 -8.94 31.36
N TYR A 72 16.57 -8.77 31.21
CA TYR A 72 15.95 -7.44 31.10
C TYR A 72 16.10 -6.66 32.39
N GLU A 73 15.82 -7.27 33.55
CA GLU A 73 15.98 -6.63 34.86
C GLU A 73 17.45 -6.27 35.11
N ASP A 74 18.39 -7.18 34.84
CA ASP A 74 19.84 -6.90 34.94
C ASP A 74 20.28 -5.73 34.03
N LEU A 75 19.64 -5.57 32.85
CA LEU A 75 19.87 -4.42 31.98
C LEU A 75 19.29 -3.15 32.59
N MET A 76 18.05 -3.18 33.07
CA MET A 76 17.40 -2.01 33.69
C MET A 76 18.17 -1.53 34.92
N ASP A 77 18.61 -2.44 35.80
CA ASP A 77 19.38 -2.12 37.01
C ASP A 77 20.71 -1.43 36.69
N ARG A 78 21.38 -1.83 35.60
CA ARG A 78 22.63 -1.16 35.15
C ARG A 78 22.41 0.28 34.71
N PHE A 79 21.22 0.58 34.17
CA PHE A 79 20.85 1.91 33.70
C PHE A 79 19.99 2.69 34.69
N ASP A 80 19.65 2.12 35.84
CA ASP A 80 18.96 2.80 36.95
C ASP A 80 19.94 3.69 37.72
N VAL A 81 20.30 4.81 37.10
CA VAL A 81 21.28 5.75 37.61
C VAL A 81 20.69 7.16 37.68
N TRP A 82 20.96 7.86 38.78
CA TRP A 82 20.57 9.25 38.97
C TRP A 82 21.79 10.15 39.23
N PRO A 83 21.93 11.29 38.51
CA PRO A 83 21.05 11.78 37.45
C PRO A 83 21.25 11.01 36.13
N VAL A 84 20.15 10.77 35.40
CA VAL A 84 20.22 10.16 34.07
C VAL A 84 20.68 11.18 33.02
N THR A 85 21.56 10.75 32.13
CA THR A 85 22.05 11.53 30.99
C THR A 85 21.47 11.03 29.67
N LEU A 86 21.42 11.90 28.65
CA LEU A 86 21.02 11.50 27.29
C LEU A 86 21.91 10.36 26.74
N GLN A 87 23.21 10.39 27.05
CA GLN A 87 24.14 9.34 26.65
C GLN A 87 23.77 7.97 27.27
N GLN A 88 23.35 7.95 28.54
CA GLN A 88 22.89 6.72 29.19
C GLN A 88 21.57 6.22 28.61
N ILE A 89 20.63 7.13 28.30
CA ILE A 89 19.37 6.75 27.63
C ILE A 89 19.65 6.15 26.25
N GLN A 90 20.55 6.77 25.48
CA GLN A 90 20.97 6.28 24.16
C GLN A 90 21.65 4.91 24.26
N ALA A 91 22.57 4.74 25.21
CA ALA A 91 23.25 3.47 25.44
C ALA A 91 22.27 2.36 25.83
N LYS A 92 21.31 2.64 26.73
CA LYS A 92 20.24 1.71 27.11
C LYS A 92 19.42 1.29 25.89
N ASN A 93 18.95 2.27 25.11
CA ASN A 93 18.14 2.00 23.93
C ASN A 93 18.92 1.22 22.88
N GLN A 94 20.20 1.53 22.67
CA GLN A 94 21.06 0.77 21.77
C GLN A 94 21.24 -0.68 22.21
N GLU A 95 21.41 -0.93 23.51
CA GLU A 95 21.56 -2.28 24.05
C GLU A 95 20.25 -3.09 23.94
N LEU A 96 19.10 -2.45 24.22
CA LEU A 96 17.77 -3.05 24.00
C LEU A 96 17.57 -3.46 22.54
N MET A 97 17.79 -2.52 21.62
CA MET A 97 17.58 -2.75 20.19
C MET A 97 18.56 -3.79 19.64
N SER A 98 19.82 -3.77 20.06
CA SER A 98 20.82 -4.76 19.61
C SER A 98 20.48 -6.19 20.02
N GLU A 99 19.82 -6.40 21.17
CA GLU A 99 19.34 -7.72 21.55
C GLU A 99 18.11 -8.12 20.72
N ILE A 100 17.13 -7.21 20.56
CA ILE A 100 15.92 -7.44 19.75
C ILE A 100 16.30 -7.81 18.31
N GLU A 101 17.23 -7.07 17.70
CA GLU A 101 17.68 -7.29 16.32
C GLU A 101 18.32 -8.67 16.10
N LYS A 102 18.72 -9.40 17.15
CA LYS A 102 19.20 -10.80 17.01
C LYS A 102 18.08 -11.77 16.65
N ALA A 103 16.83 -11.44 16.97
CA ALA A 103 15.66 -12.28 16.73
C ALA A 103 14.61 -11.64 15.81
N TYR A 104 14.76 -10.35 15.49
CA TYR A 104 13.80 -9.60 14.67
C TYR A 104 14.49 -8.72 13.62
N VAL A 105 13.79 -8.48 12.52
CA VAL A 105 13.99 -7.31 11.65
C VAL A 105 13.03 -6.24 12.13
N VAL A 106 13.52 -5.03 12.41
CA VAL A 106 12.72 -3.95 13.00
C VAL A 106 13.02 -2.65 12.28
N LEU A 107 11.98 -1.92 11.89
CA LEU A 107 12.08 -0.56 11.36
C LEU A 107 11.25 0.39 12.23
N PRO A 108 11.72 1.62 12.48
CA PRO A 108 10.91 2.64 13.13
C PRO A 108 9.74 3.04 12.22
N VAL A 109 8.63 3.48 12.80
CA VAL A 109 7.52 4.09 12.07
C VAL A 109 7.33 5.52 12.60
N TYR A 110 7.48 6.48 11.71
CA TYR A 110 7.26 7.90 11.93
C TYR A 110 5.90 8.31 11.40
N LEU A 111 5.27 9.27 12.07
CA LEU A 111 4.05 9.93 11.60
C LEU A 111 4.38 11.39 11.30
N LEU A 112 3.80 11.94 10.24
CA LEU A 112 3.65 13.36 9.95
C LEU A 112 2.16 13.71 9.97
N ASP A 113 1.78 14.71 10.77
CA ASP A 113 0.41 15.18 10.96
C ASP A 113 0.29 16.63 10.47
N HIS A 114 0.26 16.84 9.15
CA HIS A 114 0.25 18.17 8.52
C HIS A 114 -0.72 18.24 7.32
N SER A 115 -1.98 18.60 7.57
CA SER A 115 -3.09 18.64 6.58
C SER A 115 -3.49 17.28 5.98
N GLY A 116 -2.87 16.21 6.45
CA GLY A 116 -3.08 14.81 6.12
C GLY A 116 -2.23 13.96 7.07
N LEU A 117 -2.41 12.64 7.05
CA LEU A 117 -1.58 11.71 7.80
C LEU A 117 -0.63 11.03 6.84
N SER A 118 0.66 11.10 7.13
CA SER A 118 1.64 10.30 6.41
C SER A 118 2.52 9.52 7.36
N VAL A 119 2.77 8.27 7.04
CA VAL A 119 3.63 7.36 7.80
C VAL A 119 4.83 6.94 6.97
N SER A 120 5.99 6.81 7.62
CA SER A 120 7.21 6.42 6.94
C SER A 120 8.14 5.66 7.88
N THR A 121 9.01 4.85 7.29
CA THR A 121 10.14 4.22 8.01
C THR A 121 11.35 5.14 8.17
N HIS A 122 11.26 6.36 7.67
CA HIS A 122 12.26 7.41 7.83
C HIS A 122 11.67 8.64 8.53
N SER A 123 12.53 9.37 9.24
CA SER A 123 12.16 10.67 9.81
C SER A 123 11.83 11.67 8.72
N PHE A 124 10.71 12.38 8.88
CA PHE A 124 10.35 13.54 8.04
C PHE A 124 11.21 14.77 8.33
N ASN A 125 12.00 14.73 9.42
CA ASN A 125 12.84 15.84 9.89
C ASN A 125 12.06 17.13 10.18
N ASP A 126 10.77 16.99 10.50
CA ASP A 126 9.90 18.08 10.97
C ASP A 126 9.83 18.06 12.50
N PRO A 127 10.39 19.06 13.21
CA PRO A 127 10.38 19.10 14.67
C PRO A 127 9.01 19.36 15.31
N TRP A 128 8.02 19.81 14.53
CA TRP A 128 6.74 20.28 15.02
C TRP A 128 5.64 19.24 14.82
N ASP A 129 5.54 18.75 13.59
CA ASP A 129 4.41 17.94 13.13
C ASP A 129 4.79 16.47 12.91
N SER A 130 6.05 16.09 13.17
CA SER A 130 6.52 14.71 13.05
C SER A 130 7.18 14.14 14.31
N GLY A 131 7.11 12.82 14.44
CA GLY A 131 7.84 12.06 15.44
C GLY A 131 7.73 10.55 15.19
N GLN A 132 8.63 9.79 15.81
CA GLN A 132 8.49 8.33 15.81
C GLN A 132 7.26 7.95 16.64
N THR A 133 6.30 7.28 16.01
CA THR A 133 5.05 6.85 16.64
C THR A 133 5.03 5.36 16.93
N GLY A 134 5.88 4.55 16.29
CA GLY A 134 5.82 3.10 16.41
C GLY A 134 7.03 2.37 15.84
N ILE A 135 6.85 1.07 15.64
CA ILE A 135 7.76 0.18 14.93
C ILE A 135 6.97 -0.80 14.07
N ILE A 136 7.58 -1.25 12.98
CA ILE A 136 7.15 -2.43 12.23
C ILE A 136 8.25 -3.49 12.33
N PHE A 137 7.87 -4.74 12.57
CA PHE A 137 8.84 -5.82 12.77
C PHE A 137 8.36 -7.17 12.27
N ALA A 138 9.32 -8.05 11.97
CA ALA A 138 9.09 -9.47 11.71
C ALA A 138 10.13 -10.31 12.45
N SER A 139 9.73 -11.46 12.99
CA SER A 139 10.69 -12.39 13.60
C SER A 139 11.58 -13.01 12.53
N LEU A 140 12.82 -13.37 12.88
CA LEU A 140 13.69 -14.09 11.96
C LEU A 140 13.14 -15.47 11.58
N ASP A 141 12.26 -16.05 12.40
CA ASP A 141 11.58 -17.30 12.06
C ASP A 141 10.59 -17.08 10.92
N LYS A 142 9.79 -16.01 10.97
CA LYS A 142 8.91 -15.62 9.86
C LYS A 142 9.70 -15.27 8.59
N VAL A 143 10.85 -14.62 8.73
CA VAL A 143 11.76 -14.35 7.60
C VAL A 143 12.26 -15.66 6.97
N ARG A 144 12.62 -16.66 7.78
CA ARG A 144 13.06 -17.97 7.27
C ARG A 144 11.96 -18.71 6.53
N GLU A 145 10.74 -18.66 7.06
CA GLU A 145 9.56 -19.25 6.42
C GLU A 145 9.24 -18.56 5.08
N GLU A 146 9.20 -17.23 5.06
CA GLU A 146 8.86 -16.44 3.87
C GLU A 146 9.83 -16.69 2.70
N TYR A 147 11.13 -16.79 2.98
CA TYR A 147 12.15 -17.00 1.95
C TYR A 147 12.58 -18.45 1.76
N ASP A 148 12.00 -19.39 2.51
CA ASP A 148 12.39 -20.81 2.55
C ASP A 148 13.91 -21.02 2.74
N VAL A 149 14.45 -20.43 3.81
CA VAL A 149 15.89 -20.47 4.14
C VAL A 149 16.16 -20.94 5.57
N GLU A 150 17.22 -21.71 5.78
CA GLU A 150 17.66 -22.10 7.13
C GLU A 150 18.36 -20.94 7.88
N THR A 151 19.07 -20.08 7.16
CA THR A 151 19.87 -18.98 7.72
C THR A 151 19.52 -17.66 7.06
N VAL A 152 19.28 -16.64 7.88
CA VAL A 152 19.04 -15.26 7.41
C VAL A 152 20.39 -14.58 7.17
N THR A 153 20.77 -14.44 5.89
CA THR A 153 21.95 -13.67 5.49
C THR A 153 21.65 -12.16 5.51
N PRO A 154 22.67 -11.28 5.42
CA PRO A 154 22.45 -9.84 5.28
C PRO A 154 21.56 -9.47 4.08
N GLU A 155 21.69 -10.19 2.96
CA GLU A 155 20.87 -9.98 1.77
C GLU A 155 19.40 -10.35 2.01
N ILE A 156 19.13 -11.47 2.70
CA ILE A 156 17.76 -11.86 3.07
C ILE A 156 17.17 -10.88 4.08
N ARG A 157 17.97 -10.42 5.06
CA ARG A 157 17.56 -9.38 5.99
C ARG A 157 17.18 -8.08 5.27
N SER A 158 17.98 -7.65 4.29
CA SER A 158 17.65 -6.46 3.47
C SER A 158 16.33 -6.64 2.73
N LYS A 159 16.07 -7.82 2.15
CA LYS A 159 14.77 -8.08 1.48
C LYS A 159 13.60 -8.03 2.46
N ALA A 160 13.78 -8.55 3.68
CA ALA A 160 12.76 -8.44 4.73
C ALA A 160 12.53 -6.98 5.14
N GLU A 161 13.58 -6.16 5.26
CA GLU A 161 13.44 -4.72 5.50
C GLU A 161 12.68 -4.02 4.37
N ASP A 162 12.93 -4.38 3.11
CA ASP A 162 12.21 -3.85 1.95
C ASP A 162 10.73 -4.26 1.96
N LEU A 163 10.40 -5.50 2.37
CA LEU A 163 9.00 -5.92 2.55
C LEU A 163 8.30 -5.10 3.64
N LEU A 164 8.92 -4.93 4.82
CA LEU A 164 8.35 -4.11 5.90
C LEU A 164 8.18 -2.65 5.46
N ARG A 165 9.12 -2.12 4.67
CA ARG A 165 9.01 -0.77 4.11
C ARG A 165 7.82 -0.66 3.15
N GLY A 166 7.65 -1.65 2.27
CA GLY A 166 6.51 -1.72 1.35
C GLY A 166 5.16 -1.75 2.08
N GLU A 167 5.04 -2.47 3.19
CA GLU A 167 3.81 -2.47 4.00
C GLU A 167 3.51 -1.10 4.61
N VAL A 168 4.55 -0.36 5.02
CA VAL A 168 4.38 1.01 5.54
C VAL A 168 3.96 1.95 4.42
N GLU A 169 4.53 1.81 3.22
CA GLU A 169 4.16 2.59 2.04
C GLU A 169 2.72 2.30 1.58
N GLN A 170 2.30 1.02 1.61
CA GLN A 170 0.91 0.65 1.32
C GLN A 170 -0.06 1.25 2.34
N TYR A 171 0.30 1.21 3.63
CA TYR A 171 -0.52 1.82 4.67
C TYR A 171 -0.56 3.35 4.57
N ASP A 172 0.55 3.99 4.19
CA ASP A 172 0.61 5.43 3.91
C ASP A 172 -0.31 5.84 2.76
N ALA A 173 -0.28 5.09 1.65
CA ALA A 173 -1.18 5.29 0.52
C ALA A 173 -2.65 5.17 0.93
N TYR A 174 -2.98 4.18 1.77
CA TYR A 174 -4.31 4.02 2.35
C TYR A 174 -4.73 5.25 3.18
N LEU A 175 -3.88 5.71 4.10
CA LEU A 175 -4.18 6.86 4.95
C LEU A 175 -4.42 8.16 4.15
N ASN A 176 -3.79 8.29 2.99
CA ASN A 176 -3.93 9.44 2.08
C ASN A 176 -5.04 9.27 1.02
N GLY A 177 -5.75 8.13 0.99
CA GLY A 177 -6.76 7.85 -0.03
C GLY A 177 -6.19 7.67 -1.44
N GLU A 178 -4.89 7.37 -1.52
CA GLU A 178 -4.16 7.11 -2.76
C GLU A 178 -4.36 5.66 -3.20
N CYS A 179 -5.62 5.27 -3.32
CA CYS A 179 -6.06 3.95 -3.75
C CYS A 179 -6.93 4.13 -5.00
N TYR A 180 -6.69 3.33 -6.04
CA TYR A 180 -7.26 3.53 -7.36
C TYR A 180 -7.69 2.22 -8.01
N GLY A 181 -8.59 2.36 -8.97
CA GLY A 181 -8.92 1.31 -9.93
C GLY A 181 -9.31 1.89 -11.28
N TYR A 182 -9.37 1.01 -12.27
CA TYR A 182 -9.81 1.36 -13.61
C TYR A 182 -11.00 0.52 -14.07
N GLU A 183 -11.77 1.13 -14.96
CA GLU A 183 -12.77 0.45 -15.77
C GLU A 183 -12.47 0.78 -17.25
N LEU A 184 -12.33 -0.26 -18.07
CA LEU A 184 -12.18 -0.14 -19.51
C LEU A 184 -13.49 -0.52 -20.19
N TYR A 185 -14.04 0.40 -20.95
CA TYR A 185 -15.24 0.19 -21.75
C TYR A 185 -14.90 0.05 -23.21
N LYS A 186 -15.64 -0.79 -23.93
CA LYS A 186 -15.65 -0.87 -25.38
C LYS A 186 -17.09 -0.74 -25.87
N SER A 187 -17.37 0.25 -26.71
CA SER A 187 -18.72 0.47 -27.26
C SER A 187 -19.83 0.60 -26.20
N GLY A 188 -19.49 1.09 -25.00
CA GLY A 188 -20.41 1.30 -23.90
C GLY A 188 -20.69 0.08 -23.01
N GLU A 189 -19.90 -0.98 -23.15
CA GLU A 189 -19.89 -2.14 -22.25
C GLU A 189 -18.53 -2.24 -21.55
N VAL A 190 -18.52 -2.62 -20.27
CA VAL A 190 -17.28 -2.90 -19.54
C VAL A 190 -16.65 -4.15 -20.15
N VAL A 191 -15.42 -4.04 -20.62
CA VAL A 191 -14.65 -5.18 -21.13
C VAL A 191 -13.54 -5.61 -20.18
N ASP A 192 -13.12 -4.73 -19.29
CA ASP A 192 -12.11 -5.03 -18.28
C ASP A 192 -12.20 -4.05 -17.09
N SER A 193 -11.78 -4.49 -15.92
CA SER A 193 -11.68 -3.65 -14.72
C SER A 193 -10.74 -4.30 -13.73
N CYS A 194 -9.84 -3.50 -13.16
CA CYS A 194 -8.96 -3.93 -12.09
C CYS A 194 -8.88 -2.85 -11.01
N TRP A 195 -8.75 -3.28 -9.76
CA TRP A 195 -8.71 -2.43 -8.57
C TRP A 195 -7.52 -2.83 -7.70
N GLY A 196 -7.18 -1.98 -6.74
CA GLY A 196 -6.11 -2.26 -5.80
C GLY A 196 -4.77 -1.61 -6.12
N PHE A 197 -4.76 -0.57 -6.96
CA PHE A 197 -3.53 0.19 -7.25
C PHE A 197 -3.33 1.26 -6.18
N THR A 198 -2.17 1.30 -5.54
CA THR A 198 -1.90 2.20 -4.41
C THR A 198 -0.71 3.12 -4.67
N GLY A 199 -0.68 4.26 -3.98
CA GLY A 199 0.38 5.27 -4.03
C GLY A 199 0.03 6.42 -4.97
N ALA A 200 0.92 7.42 -5.07
CA ALA A 200 0.71 8.62 -5.87
C ALA A 200 0.13 8.32 -7.27
N PHE A 201 -0.79 9.16 -7.74
CA PHE A 201 -1.58 8.89 -8.95
C PHE A 201 -0.76 8.49 -10.19
N ASP A 202 0.38 9.14 -10.41
CA ASP A 202 1.27 8.82 -11.54
C ASP A 202 1.83 7.40 -11.44
N LYS A 203 2.19 6.96 -10.22
CA LYS A 203 2.69 5.61 -9.96
C LYS A 203 1.59 4.57 -10.16
N ALA A 204 0.38 4.83 -9.65
CA ALA A 204 -0.77 3.97 -9.90
C ALA A 204 -1.07 3.86 -11.41
N CYS A 205 -0.93 4.96 -12.17
CA CYS A 205 -1.09 4.94 -13.62
C CYS A 205 -0.03 4.09 -14.32
N GLU A 206 1.24 4.12 -13.88
CA GLU A 206 2.28 3.23 -14.40
C GLU A 206 1.93 1.76 -14.18
N ASP A 207 1.45 1.41 -12.98
CA ASP A 207 1.10 0.03 -12.65
C ASP A 207 -0.15 -0.44 -13.44
N ILE A 208 -1.13 0.43 -13.69
CA ILE A 208 -2.32 0.12 -14.50
C ILE A 208 -1.95 -0.27 -15.95
N VAL A 209 -0.87 0.29 -16.53
CA VAL A 209 -0.46 0.00 -17.92
C VAL A 209 -0.25 -1.49 -18.15
N ASP A 210 0.27 -2.21 -17.15
CA ASP A 210 0.59 -3.63 -17.29
C ASP A 210 -0.67 -4.50 -17.42
N TYR A 211 -1.80 -4.03 -16.90
CA TYR A 211 -3.10 -4.72 -16.94
C TYR A 211 -3.94 -4.36 -18.16
N LEU A 212 -3.67 -3.22 -18.81
CA LEU A 212 -4.41 -2.80 -20.00
C LEU A 212 -4.03 -3.64 -21.24
N PRO A 213 -5.00 -3.93 -22.14
CA PRO A 213 -4.71 -4.51 -23.45
C PRO A 213 -3.71 -3.66 -24.23
N ASP A 214 -2.83 -4.30 -25.03
CA ASP A 214 -1.74 -3.63 -25.77
C ASP A 214 -2.19 -2.38 -26.54
N GLY A 215 -3.36 -2.45 -27.20
CA GLY A 215 -3.92 -1.33 -27.96
C GLY A 215 -4.48 -0.17 -27.14
N CYS A 216 -4.62 -0.33 -25.82
CA CYS A 216 -5.19 0.65 -24.89
C CYS A 216 -4.16 1.24 -23.92
N ARG A 217 -2.94 0.67 -23.84
CA ARG A 217 -1.87 1.15 -22.94
C ARG A 217 -1.54 2.63 -23.09
N GLY A 218 -1.62 3.15 -24.32
CA GLY A 218 -1.37 4.57 -24.61
C GLY A 218 -2.38 5.53 -23.97
N MET A 219 -3.58 5.06 -23.63
CA MET A 219 -4.68 5.89 -23.12
C MET A 219 -4.35 6.56 -21.78
N ILE A 220 -3.44 5.98 -20.98
CA ILE A 220 -2.97 6.54 -19.70
C ILE A 220 -2.39 7.94 -19.87
N LYS A 221 -1.68 8.19 -20.98
CA LYS A 221 -1.03 9.49 -21.25
C LYS A 221 -2.03 10.60 -21.57
N ASP A 222 -3.22 10.21 -22.03
CA ASP A 222 -4.28 11.12 -22.45
C ASP A 222 -5.38 11.24 -21.39
N LEU A 223 -5.14 10.74 -20.17
CA LEU A 223 -6.07 10.90 -19.06
C LEU A 223 -6.27 12.38 -18.74
N SER A 224 -7.53 12.77 -18.61
CA SER A 224 -7.95 14.11 -18.21
C SER A 224 -8.89 14.03 -17.02
N GLU A 225 -8.70 14.93 -16.06
CA GLU A 225 -9.55 15.02 -14.89
C GLU A 225 -10.95 15.52 -15.28
N VAL A 226 -11.99 14.87 -14.76
CA VAL A 226 -13.38 15.23 -15.03
C VAL A 226 -14.14 15.38 -13.70
N ASN A 227 -14.66 16.58 -13.47
CA ASN A 227 -15.32 16.97 -12.22
C ASN A 227 -16.84 16.67 -12.20
N ASP A 228 -17.51 16.64 -13.36
CA ASP A 228 -18.95 16.35 -13.50
C ASP A 228 -19.20 14.95 -14.09
N ALA A 229 -18.77 13.93 -13.34
CA ALA A 229 -18.62 12.56 -13.82
C ALA A 229 -19.88 11.87 -14.38
N PRO A 230 -21.04 11.86 -13.69
CA PRO A 230 -22.10 10.90 -14.04
C PRO A 230 -22.83 11.25 -15.34
N SER A 231 -23.05 12.55 -15.60
CA SER A 231 -23.80 13.02 -16.77
C SER A 231 -22.98 12.89 -18.06
N VAL A 232 -21.68 13.19 -17.99
CA VAL A 232 -20.74 13.06 -19.12
C VAL A 232 -20.56 11.59 -19.49
N ILE A 233 -20.33 10.72 -18.51
CA ILE A 233 -20.16 9.27 -18.74
C ILE A 233 -21.42 8.68 -19.37
N GLN A 234 -22.61 8.93 -18.80
CA GLN A 234 -23.87 8.43 -19.35
C GLN A 234 -24.10 8.90 -20.79
N THR A 235 -23.76 10.16 -21.07
CA THR A 235 -23.88 10.74 -22.41
C THR A 235 -22.93 10.05 -23.38
N LEU A 236 -21.65 9.89 -23.05
CA LEU A 236 -20.66 9.23 -23.89
C LEU A 236 -21.02 7.76 -24.16
N MET A 237 -21.40 7.00 -23.11
CA MET A 237 -21.81 5.61 -23.27
C MET A 237 -23.04 5.46 -24.16
N LYS A 238 -24.03 6.35 -24.02
CA LYS A 238 -25.22 6.35 -24.86
C LYS A 238 -24.85 6.61 -26.33
N HIS A 239 -23.96 7.56 -26.61
CA HIS A 239 -23.50 7.83 -27.97
C HIS A 239 -22.71 6.64 -28.55
N ALA A 240 -21.80 6.05 -27.78
CA ALA A 240 -21.01 4.89 -28.21
C ALA A 240 -21.88 3.68 -28.56
N ARG A 241 -22.92 3.38 -27.76
CA ARG A 241 -23.88 2.29 -28.05
C ARG A 241 -24.67 2.55 -29.33
N ILE A 242 -25.08 3.81 -29.56
CA ILE A 242 -25.81 4.19 -30.77
C ILE A 242 -24.91 4.03 -31.99
N GLN A 243 -23.66 4.50 -31.94
CA GLN A 243 -22.71 4.36 -33.03
C GLN A 243 -22.38 2.89 -33.34
N ALA A 244 -22.18 2.06 -32.31
CA ALA A 244 -21.96 0.62 -32.48
C ALA A 244 -23.15 -0.07 -33.16
N ALA A 245 -24.37 0.21 -32.70
CA ALA A 245 -25.59 -0.35 -33.30
C ALA A 245 -25.82 0.13 -34.73
N GLN A 246 -25.40 1.36 -35.06
CA GLN A 246 -25.46 1.89 -36.43
C GLN A 246 -24.45 1.16 -37.34
N ALA A 247 -23.20 1.01 -36.88
CA ALA A 247 -22.14 0.32 -37.61
C ALA A 247 -22.48 -1.16 -37.89
N GLU A 248 -23.10 -1.86 -36.94
CA GLU A 248 -23.54 -3.25 -37.12
C GLU A 248 -24.67 -3.36 -38.17
N LYS A 249 -25.62 -2.42 -38.18
CA LYS A 249 -26.67 -2.36 -39.20
C LYS A 249 -26.10 -2.09 -40.59
N ASP A 250 -25.14 -1.19 -40.69
CA ASP A 250 -24.50 -0.85 -41.97
C ASP A 250 -23.65 -2.03 -42.48
N HIS A 251 -22.90 -2.71 -41.60
CA HIS A 251 -22.17 -3.93 -41.94
C HIS A 251 -23.09 -5.06 -42.41
N ASN A 252 -24.26 -5.25 -41.78
CA ASN A 252 -25.23 -6.26 -42.21
C ASN A 252 -25.99 -5.88 -43.49
N ARG A 253 -26.10 -4.58 -43.80
CA ARG A 253 -26.72 -4.08 -45.04
C ARG A 253 -25.83 -4.26 -46.26
N GLU A 254 -24.52 -4.09 -46.15
CA GLU A 254 -23.58 -4.22 -47.28
C GLU A 254 -23.67 -5.57 -48.04
N PRO A 255 -23.68 -6.75 -47.39
CA PRO A 255 -23.85 -8.03 -48.06
C PRO A 255 -25.25 -8.19 -48.67
N GLN A 256 -26.30 -7.68 -48.02
CA GLN A 256 -27.66 -7.75 -48.52
C GLN A 256 -27.83 -6.90 -49.78
N GLN A 257 -27.26 -5.68 -49.81
CA GLN A 257 -27.25 -4.81 -50.98
C GLN A 257 -26.47 -5.44 -52.14
N LYS A 258 -25.28 -6.00 -51.90
CA LYS A 258 -24.52 -6.74 -52.92
C LYS A 258 -25.26 -7.97 -53.44
N SER A 259 -25.98 -8.69 -52.58
CA SER A 259 -26.79 -9.84 -53.00
C SER A 259 -28.02 -9.44 -53.82
N LEU A 260 -28.66 -8.31 -53.51
CA LEU A 260 -29.79 -7.74 -54.26
C LEU A 260 -29.35 -7.20 -55.61
N GLU A 261 -28.20 -6.52 -55.68
CA GLU A 261 -27.63 -6.02 -56.93
C GLU A 261 -27.18 -7.16 -57.86
N ALA A 262 -26.64 -8.26 -57.32
CA ALA A 262 -26.27 -9.44 -58.09
C ALA A 262 -27.47 -10.26 -58.63
N VAL A 263 -28.66 -10.13 -58.04
CA VAL A 263 -29.91 -10.75 -58.52
C VAL A 263 -30.58 -9.90 -59.60
N LEU A 264 -30.28 -8.59 -59.65
CA LEU A 264 -30.86 -7.63 -60.59
C LEU A 264 -29.95 -7.31 -61.80
N SER A 265 -28.75 -7.92 -61.88
CA SER A 265 -27.81 -7.85 -63.01
C SER A 265 -27.86 -9.11 -63.87
#